data_AF-A0A7R7CJB3-F1
#
_entry.id   AF-A0A7R7CJB3-F1
#
_cell.length_a   1.000
_cell.length_b   1.000
_cell.length_c   1.000
_cell.angle_alpha   90.00
_cell.angle_beta   90.00
_cell.angle_gamma   90.00
#
_symmetry.space_group_name_H-M   'P 1'
#
loop_
_entity.id
_entity.type
_entity.pdbx_description
1 polymer ?
#
loop_
_entity_poly.entity_id
_entity_poly.type
_entity_poly.pdbx_seq_one_letter_code
_entity_poly.pdbx_strand_id
1 'polypeptide(L)'
;MRSEQIPDAAPAVVARLPGLLVDLFPGAPRRVEVTAETVGQMIEALDARWPGMRDRLCDSRPAIRKHINVFVDGERATLETRLPPGQEVFILTAISGG
;
A
#
# COMPACT_ATOMS: atom_id res chain seq x y z
N MET A 1 -19.75 -24.23 24.31
CA MET A 1 -20.07 -24.01 22.88
C MET A 1 -18.90 -23.25 22.28
N ARG A 2 -18.35 -23.76 21.18
CA ARG A 2 -17.06 -23.37 20.61
C ARG A 2 -16.95 -21.87 20.36
N SER A 3 -15.92 -21.25 20.91
CA SER A 3 -15.37 -19.99 20.42
C SER A 3 -14.89 -20.24 19.00
N GLU A 4 -15.57 -19.67 18.02
CA GLU A 4 -15.03 -19.55 16.67
C GLU A 4 -13.93 -18.49 16.73
N GLN A 5 -12.68 -18.94 16.89
CA GLN A 5 -11.52 -18.11 16.61
C GLN A 5 -11.59 -17.75 15.12
N ILE A 6 -12.05 -16.53 14.86
CA ILE A 6 -11.82 -15.85 13.58
C ILE A 6 -10.29 -15.87 13.43
N PRO A 7 -9.73 -16.46 12.35
CA PRO A 7 -8.29 -16.46 12.15
C PRO A 7 -7.82 -15.01 12.21
N ASP A 8 -6.65 -14.77 12.82
CA ASP A 8 -5.95 -13.49 12.88
C ASP A 8 -5.93 -12.86 11.49
N ALA A 9 -6.98 -12.09 11.19
CA ALA A 9 -7.20 -11.55 9.87
C ALA A 9 -6.26 -10.37 9.78
N ALA A 10 -5.31 -10.44 8.83
CA ALA A 10 -4.38 -9.34 8.61
C ALA A 10 -5.15 -7.99 8.59
N PRO A 11 -4.58 -6.93 9.17
CA PRO A 11 -5.33 -5.73 9.45
C PRO A 11 -5.92 -5.11 8.19
N ALA A 12 -7.19 -4.69 8.27
CA ALA A 12 -7.80 -3.87 7.24
C ALA A 12 -7.17 -2.48 7.29
N VAL A 13 -6.59 -2.05 6.18
CA VAL A 13 -5.92 -0.75 6.02
C VAL A 13 -6.44 -0.04 4.77
N VAL A 14 -6.21 1.27 4.74
CA VAL A 14 -6.65 2.12 3.65
C VAL A 14 -5.44 2.66 2.90
N ALA A 15 -5.20 2.18 1.68
CA ALA A 15 -4.20 2.74 0.80
C ALA A 15 -4.76 3.98 0.09
N ARG A 16 -4.04 5.11 0.19
CA ARG A 16 -4.31 6.36 -0.52
C ARG A 16 -3.38 6.47 -1.72
N LEU A 17 -3.95 6.29 -2.92
CA LEU A 17 -3.20 6.31 -4.18
C LEU A 17 -3.03 7.74 -4.70
N PRO A 18 -1.85 8.09 -5.26
CA PRO A 18 -1.67 9.35 -5.97
C PRO A 18 -2.44 9.31 -7.30
N GLY A 19 -2.84 10.48 -7.79
CA GLY A 19 -3.61 10.60 -9.03
C GLY A 19 -2.95 9.89 -10.21
N LEU A 20 -1.62 9.99 -10.32
CA LEU A 20 -0.85 9.32 -11.36
C LEU A 20 -1.07 7.80 -11.40
N LEU A 21 -1.20 7.12 -10.25
CA LEU A 21 -1.49 5.68 -10.26
C LEU A 21 -2.93 5.39 -10.68
N VAL A 22 -3.88 6.23 -10.26
CA VAL A 22 -5.28 6.10 -10.71
C VAL A 22 -5.38 6.25 -12.24
N ASP A 23 -4.65 7.18 -12.83
CA ASP A 23 -4.64 7.41 -14.27
C ASP A 23 -3.96 6.26 -15.04
N LEU A 24 -2.90 5.67 -14.46
CA LEU A 24 -2.16 4.57 -15.08
C LEU A 24 -2.86 3.21 -14.95
N PHE A 25 -3.73 3.04 -13.97
CA PHE A 25 -4.41 1.77 -13.68
C PHE A 25 -5.94 1.99 -13.72
N PRO A 26 -6.58 1.85 -14.90
CA PRO A 26 -8.01 2.05 -15.05
C PRO A 26 -8.83 1.23 -14.04
N GLY A 27 -9.78 1.90 -13.38
CA GLY A 27 -10.62 1.31 -12.34
C GLY A 27 -10.02 1.33 -10.93
N ALA A 28 -8.77 1.76 -10.74
CA ALA A 28 -8.21 1.98 -9.42
C ALA A 28 -8.78 3.26 -8.78
N PRO A 29 -9.43 3.20 -7.60
CA PRO A 29 -9.88 4.40 -6.90
C PRO A 29 -8.73 5.03 -6.09
N ARG A 30 -8.88 6.31 -5.71
CA ARG A 30 -7.90 7.01 -4.85
C ARG A 30 -7.79 6.45 -3.43
N ARG A 31 -8.81 5.71 -2.98
CA ARG A 31 -8.90 5.11 -1.63
C ARG A 31 -9.22 3.63 -1.81
N VAL A 32 -8.31 2.76 -1.40
CA VAL A 32 -8.46 1.31 -1.53
C VAL A 32 -8.36 0.66 -0.16
N GLU A 33 -9.36 -0.14 0.21
CA GLU A 33 -9.30 -0.98 1.40
C GLU A 33 -8.67 -2.34 1.05
N VAL A 34 -7.62 -2.70 1.78
CA VAL A 34 -6.92 -3.99 1.64
C VAL A 34 -6.59 -4.58 3.00
N THR A 35 -6.37 -5.88 3.02
CA THR A 35 -5.93 -6.62 4.20
C THR A 35 -4.43 -6.88 4.05
N ALA A 36 -3.61 -6.36 4.97
CA ALA A 36 -2.15 -6.50 4.93
C ALA A 36 -1.51 -6.19 6.29
N GLU A 37 -0.51 -6.98 6.69
CA GLU A 37 0.29 -6.77 7.92
C GLU A 37 1.46 -5.81 7.70
N THR A 38 1.93 -5.67 6.47
CA THR A 38 3.06 -4.79 6.10
C THR A 38 2.77 -3.99 4.84
N VAL A 39 3.54 -2.92 4.62
CA VAL A 39 3.48 -2.13 3.38
C VAL A 39 3.77 -3.01 2.15
N GLY A 40 4.69 -3.97 2.25
CA GLY A 40 4.99 -4.92 1.18
C GLY A 40 3.76 -5.75 0.79
N GLN A 41 3.09 -6.35 1.78
CA GLN A 41 1.86 -7.12 1.55
C GLN A 41 0.72 -6.23 1.01
N MET A 42 0.62 -4.99 1.48
CA MET A 42 -0.36 -4.03 0.96
C MET A 42 -0.12 -3.76 -0.53
N ILE A 43 1.14 -3.58 -0.95
CA ILE A 43 1.51 -3.38 -2.35
C ILE A 43 1.24 -4.64 -3.18
N GLU A 44 1.50 -5.83 -2.66
CA GLU A 44 1.15 -7.09 -3.34
C GLU A 44 -0.36 -7.23 -3.53
N ALA A 45 -1.16 -6.86 -2.52
CA ALA A 45 -2.62 -6.87 -2.61
C ALA A 45 -3.15 -5.86 -3.64
N LEU A 46 -2.50 -4.68 -3.76
CA LEU A 46 -2.80 -3.71 -4.80
C LEU A 46 -2.45 -4.26 -6.20
N ASP A 47 -1.29 -4.90 -6.35
CA ASP A 47 -0.85 -5.49 -7.62
C ASP A 47 -1.75 -6.64 -8.08
N ALA A 48 -2.24 -7.46 -7.16
CA ALA A 48 -3.20 -8.52 -7.47
C ALA A 48 -4.53 -7.98 -8.04
N ARG A 49 -4.93 -6.77 -7.65
CA ARG A 49 -6.14 -6.08 -8.16
C ARG A 49 -5.86 -5.28 -9.43
N TRP A 50 -4.65 -4.71 -9.56
CA TRP A 50 -4.20 -3.92 -10.70
C TRP A 50 -2.79 -4.35 -11.11
N PRO A 51 -2.68 -5.40 -11.96
CA PRO A 51 -1.40 -5.99 -12.33
C PRO A 51 -0.40 -4.97 -12.89
N GLY A 52 0.82 -4.98 -12.33
CA GLY A 52 1.90 -4.06 -12.68
C GLY A 52 2.01 -2.84 -11.75
N MET A 53 1.10 -2.68 -10.78
CA MET A 53 1.18 -1.60 -9.79
C MET A 53 2.42 -1.75 -8.89
N ARG A 54 2.79 -2.98 -8.52
CA ARG A 54 4.03 -3.24 -7.77
C ARG A 54 5.25 -2.76 -8.54
N ASP A 55 5.30 -2.99 -9.85
CA ASP A 55 6.43 -2.55 -10.68
C ASP A 55 6.54 -1.03 -10.77
N ARG A 56 5.44 -0.30 -10.59
CA ARG A 56 5.45 1.18 -10.51
C ARG A 56 5.86 1.71 -9.14
N LEU A 57 5.67 0.93 -8.07
CA LEU A 57 5.94 1.33 -6.68
C LEU A 57 7.30 0.87 -6.17
N CYS A 58 7.72 -0.33 -6.57
CA CYS A 58 8.94 -0.99 -6.15
C CYS A 58 9.93 -1.12 -7.30
N ASP A 59 11.22 -1.20 -6.98
CA ASP A 59 12.26 -1.55 -7.94
C ASP A 59 12.51 -3.08 -7.98
N SER A 60 13.53 -3.49 -8.74
CA SER A 60 13.90 -4.91 -8.88
C SER A 60 14.59 -5.50 -7.64
N ARG A 61 14.98 -4.70 -6.66
CA ARG A 61 15.60 -5.12 -5.40
C ARG A 61 14.64 -4.81 -4.26
N PRO A 62 13.65 -5.69 -4.02
CA PRO A 62 12.37 -5.40 -3.34
C PRO A 62 12.41 -4.20 -2.39
N ALA A 63 12.35 -2.99 -2.95
CA ALA A 63 12.44 -1.73 -2.24
C ALA A 63 11.54 -0.71 -2.93
N ILE A 64 11.00 0.23 -2.15
CA ILE A 64 10.20 1.33 -2.68
C ILE A 64 11.10 2.19 -3.57
N ARG A 65 10.64 2.48 -4.80
CA ARG A 65 11.40 3.31 -5.76
C ARG A 65 11.73 4.67 -5.14
N LYS A 66 12.92 5.19 -5.44
CA LYS A 66 13.41 6.49 -4.92
C LYS A 66 12.46 7.70 -5.10
N HIS A 67 11.60 7.69 -6.12
CA HIS A 67 10.64 8.76 -6.40
C HIS A 67 9.24 8.48 -5.82
N ILE A 68 9.10 7.42 -5.03
CA ILE A 68 7.87 7.05 -4.33
C ILE A 68 8.16 7.12 -2.84
N ASN A 69 7.26 7.74 -2.11
CA ASN A 69 7.29 7.80 -0.65
C ASN A 69 6.01 7.15 -0.13
N VAL A 70 6.18 6.24 0.82
CA VAL A 70 5.05 5.64 1.54
C VAL A 70 5.09 6.16 2.97
N PHE A 71 3.95 6.58 3.48
CA PHE A 71 3.81 7.07 4.85
C PHE A 71 2.77 6.26 5.61
N VAL A 72 3.11 5.91 6.84
CA VAL A 72 2.25 5.24 7.82
C VAL A 72 2.28 6.10 9.07
N ASP A 73 1.12 6.62 9.49
CA ASP A 73 1.00 7.53 10.64
C ASP A 73 1.94 8.75 10.57
N GLY A 74 2.05 9.35 9.38
CA GLY A 74 2.90 10.54 9.15
C GLY A 74 4.40 10.25 9.00
N GLU A 75 4.85 9.03 9.31
CA GLU A 75 6.25 8.62 9.24
C GLU A 75 6.57 7.87 7.95
N ARG A 76 7.80 8.05 7.44
CA ARG A 76 8.25 7.38 6.22
C ARG A 76 8.40 5.88 6.46
N ALA A 77 7.79 5.08 5.61
CA ALA A 77 7.76 3.63 5.72
C ALA A 77 8.62 2.93 4.66
N THR A 78 9.03 1.69 4.98
CA THR A 78 9.65 0.72 4.07
C THR A 78 8.67 -0.42 3.80
N LEU A 79 9.03 -1.38 2.93
CA LEU A 79 8.18 -2.55 2.67
C LEU A 79 7.97 -3.42 3.92
N GLU A 80 8.91 -3.40 4.86
CA GLU A 80 8.86 -4.17 6.11
C GLU A 80 8.06 -3.47 7.22
N THR A 81 7.73 -2.18 7.04
CA THR A 81 6.95 -1.43 8.03
C THR A 81 5.60 -2.11 8.27
N ARG A 82 5.35 -2.46 9.55
CA ARG A 82 4.08 -3.03 9.99
C ARG A 82 2.96 -2.02 9.89
N LEU A 83 1.78 -2.51 9.52
CA LEU A 83 0.58 -1.71 9.38
C LEU A 83 -0.37 -1.99 10.55
N PRO A 84 -0.65 -1.00 11.40
CA PRO A 84 -1.67 -1.13 12.43
C PRO A 84 -3.08 -1.31 11.81
N PRO A 85 -4.00 -2.04 12.48
CA PRO A 85 -5.39 -2.11 12.07
C PRO A 85 -6.03 -0.74 11.90
N GLY A 86 -6.76 -0.54 10.80
CA GLY A 86 -7.50 0.70 10.50
C GLY A 86 -6.63 1.84 10.00
N GLN A 87 -5.31 1.65 9.83
CA GLN A 87 -4.40 2.73 9.46
C GLN A 87 -4.58 3.18 8.00
N GLU A 88 -4.49 4.49 7.78
CA GLU A 88 -4.33 5.04 6.43
C GLU A 88 -2.84 5.06 6.04
N VAL A 89 -2.56 4.55 4.84
CA VAL A 89 -1.22 4.50 4.24
C VAL A 89 -1.21 5.39 3.01
N PHE A 90 -0.33 6.39 3.00
CA PHE A 90 -0.25 7.36 1.90
C PHE A 90 0.87 7.02 0.95
N ILE A 91 0.54 6.84 -0.33
CA ILE A 91 1.51 6.67 -1.41
C ILE A 91 1.62 7.99 -2.16
N LEU A 92 2.82 8.58 -2.15
CA LEU A 92 3.10 9.88 -2.75
C LEU A 92 4.21 9.74 -3.79
N THR A 93 4.02 10.37 -4.94
CA THR A 93 5.12 10.62 -5.89
C THR A 93 5.92 11.80 -5.39
N ALA A 94 7.24 11.68 -5.33
CA ALA A 94 8.11 12.80 -5.01
C ALA A 94 7.92 13.91 -6.06
N ILE A 95 7.39 15.06 -5.62
CA ILE A 95 7.40 16.29 -6.40
C ILE A 95 8.67 17.02 -6.00
N SER A 96 9.72 16.92 -6.81
CA SER A 96 10.82 17.89 -6.72
C SER A 96 10.23 19.23 -7.16
N GLY A 97 10.03 20.14 -6.21
CA GLY A 97 9.84 21.55 -6.56
C GLY A 97 11.04 21.98 -7.40
N GLY A 98 10.77 22.46 -8.61
CA GLY A 98 11.79 23.12 -9.43
C GLY A 98 12.24 24.44 -8.82
#